data_AF-A0AAJ3UWG4-F1
#
_entry.id   AF-A0AAJ3UWG4-F1
#
_cell.length_a   1.000
_cell.length_b   1.000
_cell.length_c   1.000
_cell.angle_alpha   90.00
_cell.angle_beta   90.00
_cell.angle_gamma   90.00
#
_symmetry.space_group_name_H-M   'P 1'
#
loop_
_entity.id
_entity.type
_entity.pdbx_description
1 polymer ?
#
loop_
_entity_poly.entity_id
_entity_poly.type
_entity_poly.pdbx_seq_one_letter_code
_entity_poly.pdbx_strand_id
1 'polypeptide(L)'
;MTVADLVPYFTIPGSIVGFVTGGFVIWERFFRYQPSAFIVAKPLIPGGAQKACYLRVINRSERPIFVSWPTGIEDNALRIAADHSSRSIVKSLLHGEKAVVLDGGEDATFPVLKPRNWEALEPDQTMETIIRWRFAQPMIWQRDRTFLVRISKRSFLLLVDEHEDDGED
;
A
#
# COMPACT_ATOMS: atom_id res chain seq x y z
N MET A 1 60.35 -7.93 10.28
CA MET A 1 59.06 -7.42 9.78
C MET A 1 59.14 -5.92 9.76
N THR A 2 59.18 -5.33 8.56
CA THR A 2 59.23 -3.88 8.41
C THR A 2 57.82 -3.32 8.41
N VAL A 3 57.65 -2.04 8.76
CA VAL A 3 56.34 -1.37 8.79
C VAL A 3 55.62 -1.47 7.43
N ALA A 4 56.37 -1.57 6.33
CA ALA A 4 55.87 -1.77 4.96
C ALA A 4 55.15 -3.12 4.75
N ASP A 5 55.52 -4.17 5.49
CA ASP A 5 54.88 -5.50 5.40
C ASP A 5 53.52 -5.54 6.10
N LEU A 6 53.25 -4.60 7.02
CA LEU A 6 52.00 -4.48 7.77
C LEU A 6 50.96 -3.61 7.05
N VAL A 7 51.39 -2.68 6.18
CA VAL A 7 50.50 -1.80 5.41
C VAL A 7 49.42 -2.57 4.62
N PRO A 8 49.71 -3.65 3.86
CA PRO A 8 48.68 -4.41 3.16
C PRO A 8 47.68 -5.11 4.10
N TYR A 9 48.12 -5.51 5.30
CA TYR A 9 47.26 -6.14 6.30
C TYR A 9 46.26 -5.16 6.93
N PHE A 10 46.56 -3.86 6.97
CA PHE A 10 45.64 -2.84 7.48
C PHE A 10 44.80 -2.18 6.40
N THR A 11 45.29 -2.10 5.15
CA THR A 11 44.52 -1.50 4.03
C THR A 11 43.42 -2.40 3.51
N ILE A 12 43.58 -3.72 3.51
CA ILE A 12 42.55 -4.67 3.05
C ILE A 12 41.31 -4.65 3.96
N PRO A 13 41.42 -4.73 5.31
CA PRO A 13 40.25 -4.62 6.19
C PRO A 13 39.60 -3.23 6.12
N GLY A 14 40.40 -2.16 6.07
CA GLY A 14 39.89 -0.78 6.00
C GLY A 14 39.06 -0.52 4.74
N SER A 15 39.51 -1.04 3.58
CA SER A 15 38.76 -0.92 2.33
C SER A 15 37.48 -1.75 2.33
N ILE A 16 37.49 -2.97 2.90
CA ILE A 16 36.26 -3.78 3.08
C ILE A 16 35.23 -3.05 3.95
N VAL A 17 35.64 -2.49 5.09
CA VAL A 17 34.74 -1.73 5.98
C VAL A 17 34.17 -0.51 5.26
N GLY A 18 34.99 0.20 4.48
CA GLY A 18 34.55 1.32 3.66
C GLY A 18 33.48 0.92 2.63
N PHE A 19 33.68 -0.19 1.92
CA PHE A 19 32.73 -0.73 0.96
C PHE A 19 31.42 -1.19 1.62
N VAL A 20 31.49 -1.88 2.75
CA VAL A 20 30.30 -2.33 3.48
C VAL A 20 29.51 -1.13 4.00
N THR A 21 30.18 -0.12 4.55
CA THR A 21 29.52 1.09 5.05
C THR A 21 28.89 1.89 3.91
N GLY A 22 29.62 2.09 2.80
CA GLY A 22 29.09 2.76 1.62
C GLY A 22 27.90 2.00 1.02
N GLY A 23 27.99 0.68 0.92
CA GLY A 23 26.90 -0.19 0.49
C GLY A 23 25.69 -0.11 1.42
N PHE A 24 25.91 -0.07 2.73
CA PHE A 24 24.85 0.07 3.73
C PHE A 24 24.13 1.42 3.60
N VAL A 25 24.86 2.53 3.47
CA VAL A 25 24.26 3.87 3.30
C VAL A 25 23.42 3.92 2.01
N ILE A 26 23.91 3.33 0.92
CA ILE A 26 23.17 3.23 -0.33
C ILE A 26 21.90 2.38 -0.13
N TRP A 27 22.03 1.20 0.47
CA TRP A 27 20.90 0.31 0.76
C TRP A 27 19.84 1.01 1.61
N GLU A 28 20.25 1.63 2.71
CA GLU A 28 19.39 2.38 3.62
C GLU A 28 18.65 3.50 2.89
N ARG A 29 19.34 4.25 2.02
CA ARG A 29 18.75 5.30 1.17
C ARG A 29 17.68 4.75 0.22
N PHE A 30 17.87 3.54 -0.34
CA PHE A 30 16.96 2.94 -1.33
C PHE A 30 15.75 2.21 -0.72
N PHE A 31 15.91 1.58 0.45
CA PHE A 31 14.91 0.68 1.02
C PHE A 31 14.17 1.24 2.24
N ARG A 32 14.71 2.22 2.98
CA ARG A 32 14.09 2.71 4.22
C ARG A 32 12.73 3.40 3.99
N TYR A 33 12.56 4.11 2.87
CA TYR A 33 11.43 5.01 2.65
C TYR A 33 10.36 4.45 1.71
N GLN A 34 10.21 3.13 1.63
CA GLN A 34 9.18 2.53 0.79
C GLN A 34 7.80 2.71 1.45
N PRO A 35 6.85 3.38 0.77
CA PRO A 35 5.48 3.43 1.25
C PRO A 35 4.88 2.02 1.19
N SER A 36 3.99 1.74 2.12
CA SER A 36 3.30 0.46 2.22
C SER A 36 1.80 0.66 2.11
N ALA A 37 1.12 -0.29 1.46
CA ALA A 37 -0.32 -0.33 1.33
C ALA A 37 -0.82 -1.72 1.71
N PHE A 38 -1.79 -1.79 2.61
CA PHE A 38 -2.36 -3.06 3.07
C PHE A 38 -3.81 -2.89 3.50
N ILE A 39 -4.58 -3.98 3.42
CA ILE A 39 -5.98 -3.99 3.81
C ILE A 39 -6.06 -4.20 5.32
N VAL A 40 -6.91 -3.41 5.98
CA VAL A 40 -7.17 -3.49 7.43
C VAL A 40 -8.67 -3.46 7.69
N ALA A 41 -9.08 -4.15 8.75
CA ALA A 41 -10.39 -3.98 9.34
C ALA A 41 -10.32 -2.89 10.42
N LYS A 42 -11.25 -1.93 10.38
CA LYS A 42 -11.40 -0.91 11.43
C LYS A 42 -12.87 -0.78 11.80
N PRO A 43 -13.23 -0.62 13.08
CA PRO A 43 -14.61 -0.36 13.45
C PRO A 43 -15.09 0.97 12.85
N LEU A 44 -16.33 1.00 12.35
CA LEU A 44 -16.95 2.22 11.79
C LEU A 44 -17.07 3.34 12.84
N ILE A 45 -17.34 2.95 14.07
CA ILE A 45 -17.47 3.83 15.24
C ILE A 45 -16.49 3.32 16.30
N PRO A 46 -15.73 4.18 17.00
CA PRO A 46 -14.88 3.74 18.11
C PRO A 46 -15.67 2.91 19.13
N GLY A 47 -15.28 1.64 19.33
CA GLY A 47 -15.99 0.71 20.22
C GLY A 47 -17.20 -0.01 19.61
N GLY A 48 -17.54 0.25 18.35
CA GLY A 48 -18.61 -0.45 17.64
C GLY A 48 -18.21 -1.87 17.23
N ALA A 49 -19.19 -2.78 17.22
CA ALA A 49 -18.99 -4.17 16.78
C ALA A 49 -18.83 -4.29 15.25
N GLN A 50 -19.47 -3.40 14.49
CA GLN A 50 -19.39 -3.41 13.03
C GLN A 50 -18.03 -2.92 12.54
N LYS A 51 -17.31 -3.81 11.86
CA LYS A 51 -16.05 -3.51 11.19
C LYS A 51 -16.33 -3.12 9.74
N ALA A 52 -15.45 -2.32 9.17
CA ALA A 52 -15.42 -2.08 7.73
C ALA A 52 -14.00 -2.32 7.22
N CYS A 53 -13.92 -2.59 5.92
CA CYS A 53 -12.67 -2.85 5.23
C CYS A 53 -12.06 -1.54 4.72
N TYR A 54 -10.78 -1.32 4.97
CA TYR A 54 -10.05 -0.12 4.58
C TYR A 54 -8.72 -0.48 3.94
N LEU A 55 -8.31 0.30 2.95
CA LEU A 55 -6.94 0.33 2.46
C LEU A 55 -6.16 1.34 3.31
N ARG A 56 -5.22 0.86 4.11
CA ARG A 56 -4.27 1.71 4.83
C ARG A 56 -3.04 1.92 3.98
N VAL A 57 -2.70 3.18 3.74
CA VAL A 57 -1.47 3.59 3.05
C VAL A 57 -0.61 4.37 4.02
N ILE A 58 0.64 3.97 4.16
CA ILE A 58 1.61 4.60 5.07
C ILE A 58 2.74 5.18 4.25
N ASN A 59 2.91 6.50 4.34
CA ASN A 59 4.05 7.19 3.77
C ASN A 59 5.16 7.30 4.81
N ARG A 60 6.12 6.37 4.78
CA ARG A 60 7.29 6.42 5.68
C ARG A 60 8.35 7.44 5.26
N SER A 61 8.20 8.05 4.09
CA SER A 61 9.16 9.05 3.63
C SER A 61 8.89 10.41 4.27
N GLU A 62 9.89 11.28 4.33
CA GLU A 62 9.72 12.67 4.78
C GLU A 62 9.04 13.56 3.73
N ARG A 63 8.72 13.01 2.56
CA ARG A 63 8.25 13.78 1.40
C ARG A 63 6.81 13.44 1.08
N PRO A 64 6.03 14.39 0.56
CA PRO A 64 4.69 14.09 0.09
C PRO A 64 4.72 13.13 -1.10
N ILE A 65 3.79 12.18 -1.11
CA ILE A 65 3.53 11.26 -2.20
C ILE A 65 2.13 11.49 -2.77
N PHE A 66 1.98 11.31 -4.08
CA PHE A 66 0.69 11.10 -4.70
C PHE A 66 0.41 9.61 -4.72
N VAL A 67 -0.76 9.21 -4.23
CA VAL A 67 -1.28 7.85 -4.31
C VAL A 67 -2.48 7.88 -5.23
N SER A 68 -2.51 7.02 -6.24
CA SER A 68 -3.62 6.92 -7.19
C SER A 68 -4.06 5.49 -7.44
N TRP A 69 -5.32 5.33 -7.82
CA TRP A 69 -5.94 4.05 -8.13
C TRP A 69 -7.03 4.22 -9.19
N PRO A 70 -7.30 3.17 -9.99
CA PRO A 70 -8.41 3.19 -10.94
C PRO A 70 -9.74 3.28 -10.20
N THR A 71 -10.67 4.05 -10.77
CA THR A 71 -12.08 4.12 -10.35
C THR A 71 -12.96 3.61 -11.47
N GLY A 72 -14.15 3.11 -11.12
CA GLY A 72 -15.07 2.54 -12.09
C GLY A 72 -15.90 1.39 -11.54
N ILE A 73 -16.63 0.77 -12.46
CA ILE A 73 -17.64 -0.26 -12.16
C ILE A 73 -17.21 -1.65 -12.65
N GLU A 74 -15.91 -1.88 -12.79
CA GLU A 74 -15.37 -3.17 -13.22
C GLU A 74 -15.78 -4.30 -12.26
N ASP A 75 -15.99 -5.47 -12.83
CA ASP A 75 -16.27 -6.70 -12.10
C ASP A 75 -14.97 -7.24 -11.50
N ASN A 76 -15.06 -7.85 -10.31
CA ASN A 76 -13.90 -8.38 -9.56
C ASN A 76 -12.84 -7.32 -9.18
N ALA A 77 -13.11 -6.02 -9.36
CA ALA A 77 -12.18 -4.96 -8.99
C ALA A 77 -12.48 -4.42 -7.58
N LEU A 78 -11.45 -4.29 -6.74
CA LEU A 78 -11.58 -3.61 -5.45
C LEU A 78 -11.86 -2.13 -5.68
N ARG A 79 -12.96 -1.65 -5.11
CA ARG A 79 -13.36 -0.24 -5.20
C ARG A 79 -12.87 0.51 -3.97
N ILE A 80 -12.22 1.64 -4.19
CA ILE A 80 -11.67 2.45 -3.11
C ILE A 80 -12.26 3.86 -3.21
N ALA A 81 -12.91 4.29 -2.14
CA ALA A 81 -13.37 5.67 -1.98
C ALA A 81 -12.27 6.50 -1.31
N ALA A 82 -12.22 7.80 -1.62
CA ALA A 82 -11.24 8.69 -0.98
C ALA A 82 -11.59 9.04 0.47
N ASP A 83 -12.87 8.99 0.83
CA ASP A 83 -13.39 9.25 2.17
C ASP A 83 -14.81 8.63 2.30
N HIS A 84 -15.44 8.79 3.46
CA HIS A 84 -16.79 8.30 3.76
C HIS A 84 -17.94 9.17 3.23
N SER A 85 -17.65 10.28 2.55
CA SER A 85 -18.71 11.13 2.01
C SER A 85 -19.40 10.43 0.85
N SER A 86 -20.72 10.61 0.76
CA SER A 86 -21.52 10.10 -0.37
C SER A 86 -20.97 10.57 -1.72
N ARG A 87 -20.42 11.80 -1.77
CA ARG A 87 -19.80 12.34 -2.98
C ARG A 87 -18.57 11.55 -3.40
N SER A 88 -17.71 11.16 -2.47
CA SER A 88 -16.50 10.38 -2.78
C SER A 88 -16.83 8.94 -3.14
N ILE A 89 -17.84 8.35 -2.50
CA ILE A 89 -18.37 7.04 -2.85
C ILE A 89 -18.91 7.05 -4.28
N VAL A 90 -19.79 7.99 -4.63
CA VAL A 90 -20.32 8.12 -6.00
C VAL A 90 -19.21 8.36 -7.02
N LYS A 91 -18.22 9.21 -6.70
CA LYS A 91 -17.07 9.44 -7.58
C LYS A 91 -16.24 8.18 -7.81
N SER A 92 -16.14 7.27 -6.84
CA SER A 92 -15.41 6.01 -7.02
C SER A 92 -16.06 5.06 -8.04
N LEU A 93 -17.36 5.26 -8.33
CA LEU A 93 -18.10 4.51 -9.35
C LEU A 93 -17.87 5.06 -10.76
N LEU A 94 -17.42 6.31 -10.91
CA LEU A 94 -17.15 6.90 -12.21
C LEU A 94 -15.83 6.37 -12.75
N HIS A 95 -15.83 5.98 -14.02
CA HIS A 95 -14.65 5.44 -14.69
C HIS A 95 -13.55 6.52 -14.76
N GLY A 96 -12.34 6.18 -14.32
CA GLY A 96 -11.22 7.12 -14.30
C GLY A 96 -10.11 6.73 -13.35
N GLU A 97 -9.38 7.73 -12.84
CA GLU A 97 -8.34 7.56 -11.84
C GLU A 97 -8.57 8.56 -10.71
N LYS A 98 -8.48 8.10 -9.48
CA LYS A 98 -8.51 8.95 -8.29
C LYS A 98 -7.09 9.08 -7.76
N ALA A 99 -6.69 10.31 -7.43
CA ALA A 99 -5.41 10.58 -6.77
C ALA A 99 -5.64 11.38 -5.47
N VAL A 100 -4.82 11.08 -4.46
CA VAL A 100 -4.77 11.76 -3.16
C VAL A 100 -3.31 12.04 -2.82
N VAL A 101 -3.05 13.14 -2.11
CA VAL A 101 -1.73 13.48 -1.57
C VAL A 101 -1.66 12.96 -0.14
N LEU A 102 -0.58 12.25 0.21
CA LEU A 102 -0.20 11.96 1.58
C LEU A 102 1.09 12.69 1.89
N ASP A 103 1.12 13.44 2.98
CA ASP A 103 2.32 14.13 3.44
C ASP A 103 3.35 13.16 4.01
N GLY A 104 4.57 13.67 4.24
CA GLY A 104 5.67 12.87 4.76
C GLY A 104 5.41 12.38 6.19
N GLY A 105 5.60 11.09 6.45
CA GLY A 105 5.34 10.46 7.75
C GLY A 105 3.87 10.20 8.05
N GLU A 106 2.96 10.54 7.13
CA GLU A 106 1.52 10.41 7.33
C GLU A 106 1.02 8.99 7.04
N ASP A 107 -0.07 8.61 7.71
CA ASP A 107 -0.87 7.45 7.35
C ASP A 107 -2.32 7.84 7.03
N ALA A 108 -2.86 7.24 5.97
CA ALA A 108 -4.24 7.45 5.56
C ALA A 108 -4.97 6.12 5.40
N THR A 109 -6.27 6.15 5.64
CA THR A 109 -7.16 5.00 5.46
C THR A 109 -8.28 5.35 4.49
N PHE A 110 -8.43 4.53 3.46
CA PHE A 110 -9.41 4.71 2.40
C PHE A 110 -10.46 3.59 2.46
N PRO A 111 -11.78 3.90 2.48
CA PRO A 111 -12.80 2.87 2.53
C PRO A 111 -12.75 1.96 1.29
N VAL A 112 -12.78 0.64 1.51
CA VAL A 112 -12.89 -0.36 0.45
C VAL A 112 -14.34 -0.80 0.34
N LEU A 113 -14.89 -0.70 -0.87
CA LEU A 113 -16.27 -1.02 -1.18
C LEU A 113 -16.35 -2.36 -1.92
N LYS A 114 -17.47 -3.06 -1.72
CA LYS A 114 -17.79 -4.29 -2.44
C LYS A 114 -17.91 -4.01 -3.95
N PRO A 115 -17.39 -4.88 -4.83
CA PRO A 115 -17.59 -4.80 -6.27
C PRO A 115 -19.07 -4.99 -6.64
N ARG A 116 -19.44 -4.66 -7.89
CA ARG A 116 -20.83 -4.75 -8.36
C ARG A 116 -21.33 -6.19 -8.38
N ASN A 117 -20.48 -7.13 -8.75
CA ASN A 117 -20.81 -8.53 -8.87
C ASN A 117 -20.55 -9.31 -7.57
N TRP A 118 -20.56 -8.65 -6.40
CA TRP A 118 -20.26 -9.26 -5.10
C TRP A 118 -21.03 -10.54 -4.82
N GLU A 119 -22.34 -10.54 -5.08
CA GLU A 119 -23.20 -11.71 -4.85
C GLU A 119 -22.85 -12.89 -5.77
N ALA A 120 -22.35 -12.60 -6.97
CA ALA A 120 -21.97 -13.62 -7.94
C ALA A 120 -20.53 -14.12 -7.77
N LEU A 121 -19.74 -13.52 -6.88
CA LEU A 121 -18.37 -13.94 -6.61
C LEU A 121 -18.35 -15.23 -5.80
N GLU A 122 -17.54 -16.20 -6.22
CA GLU A 122 -17.25 -17.36 -5.39
C GLU A 122 -16.39 -16.97 -4.17
N PRO A 123 -16.48 -17.69 -3.03
CA PRO A 123 -15.72 -17.37 -1.81
C PRO A 123 -14.21 -17.29 -2.01
N ASP A 124 -13.66 -18.14 -2.88
CA ASP A 124 -12.22 -18.21 -3.17
C ASP A 124 -11.77 -17.25 -4.28
N GLN A 125 -12.71 -16.57 -4.94
CA GLN A 125 -12.40 -15.63 -6.01
C GLN A 125 -11.74 -14.37 -5.43
N THR A 126 -10.67 -13.93 -6.09
CA THR A 126 -9.90 -12.76 -5.69
C THR A 126 -10.39 -11.50 -6.37
N MET A 127 -10.51 -10.44 -5.59
CA MET A 127 -10.68 -9.09 -6.10
C MET A 127 -9.34 -8.36 -5.99
N GLU A 128 -9.05 -7.52 -6.98
CA GLU A 128 -7.79 -6.80 -7.03
C GLU A 128 -7.93 -5.35 -7.46
N THR A 129 -6.94 -4.55 -7.11
CA THR A 129 -6.80 -3.18 -7.60
C THR A 129 -5.34 -2.79 -7.60
N ILE A 130 -5.00 -1.88 -8.50
CA ILE A 130 -3.65 -1.39 -8.69
C ILE A 130 -3.52 -0.03 -8.01
N ILE A 131 -2.66 0.03 -6.99
CA ILE A 131 -2.29 1.28 -6.34
C ILE A 131 -0.99 1.78 -6.94
N ARG A 132 -1.02 2.96 -7.53
CA ARG A 132 0.16 3.65 -8.03
C ARG A 132 0.56 4.71 -7.03
N TRP A 133 1.85 4.94 -6.90
CA TRP A 133 2.34 6.08 -6.15
C TRP A 133 3.57 6.68 -6.80
N ARG A 134 3.69 8.00 -6.60
CA ARG A 134 4.79 8.81 -7.12
C ARG A 134 5.14 9.88 -6.09
N PHE A 135 6.41 10.25 -5.98
CA PHE A 135 6.81 11.39 -5.16
C PHE A 135 6.31 12.69 -5.81
N ALA A 136 5.89 13.66 -5.00
CA ALA A 136 5.45 14.94 -5.53
C ALA A 136 6.57 15.74 -6.19
N GLN A 137 7.80 15.58 -5.70
CA GLN A 137 9.01 16.08 -6.33
C GLN A 137 9.72 14.92 -7.03
N PRO A 138 9.69 14.84 -8.37
CA PRO A 138 10.34 13.76 -9.09
C PRO A 138 11.85 13.85 -8.91
N MET A 139 12.48 12.78 -8.41
CA MET A 139 13.91 12.59 -8.53
C MET A 139 14.18 11.73 -9.76
N ILE A 140 15.21 12.09 -10.53
CA ILE A 140 15.60 11.41 -11.79
C ILE A 140 15.72 9.88 -11.62
N TRP A 141 15.99 9.40 -10.41
CA TRP A 141 16.23 7.99 -10.09
C TRP A 141 15.09 7.29 -9.32
N GLN A 142 14.06 7.98 -8.82
CA GLN A 142 12.94 7.34 -8.13
C GLN A 142 11.73 7.25 -9.05
N ARG A 143 11.58 6.09 -9.71
CA ARG A 143 10.46 5.76 -10.59
C ARG A 143 9.15 5.63 -9.84
N ASP A 144 8.08 5.99 -10.54
CA ASP A 144 6.71 5.62 -10.19
C ASP A 144 6.65 4.12 -9.86
N ARG A 145 5.92 3.80 -8.79
CA ARG A 145 5.80 2.43 -8.33
C ARG A 145 4.34 2.04 -8.26
N THR A 146 4.14 0.76 -8.46
CA THR A 146 2.82 0.16 -8.59
C THR A 146 2.76 -1.05 -7.68
N PHE A 147 1.69 -1.14 -6.89
CA PHE A 147 1.38 -2.27 -6.02
C PHE A 147 0.05 -2.88 -6.43
N LEU A 148 0.03 -4.20 -6.57
CA LEU A 148 -1.20 -4.96 -6.70
C LEU A 148 -1.71 -5.28 -5.30
N VAL A 149 -2.89 -4.77 -4.96
CA VAL A 149 -3.60 -5.13 -3.73
C VAL A 149 -4.67 -6.14 -4.10
N ARG A 150 -4.66 -7.29 -3.44
CA ARG A 150 -5.61 -8.39 -3.70
C ARG A 150 -6.18 -8.95 -2.40
N ILE A 151 -7.43 -9.37 -2.44
CA ILE A 151 -8.10 -10.07 -1.34
C ILE A 151 -9.19 -10.99 -1.89
N SER A 152 -9.36 -12.18 -1.30
CA SER A 152 -10.49 -13.06 -1.65
C SER A 152 -11.78 -12.62 -0.97
N LYS A 153 -12.93 -12.99 -1.53
CA LYS A 153 -14.25 -12.75 -0.91
C LYS A 153 -14.29 -13.31 0.52
N ARG A 154 -13.83 -14.55 0.73
CA ARG A 154 -13.74 -15.19 2.06
C ARG A 154 -12.89 -14.37 3.03
N SER A 155 -11.70 -13.93 2.63
CA SER A 155 -10.85 -13.12 3.51
C SER A 155 -11.44 -11.75 3.81
N PHE A 156 -12.18 -11.16 2.86
CA PHE A 156 -12.89 -9.92 3.08
C PHE A 156 -14.01 -10.10 4.12
N LEU A 157 -14.83 -11.14 4.00
CA LEU A 157 -15.89 -11.45 4.96
C LEU A 157 -15.33 -11.66 6.39
N LEU A 158 -14.23 -12.42 6.51
CA LEU A 158 -13.53 -12.62 7.78
C LEU A 158 -13.01 -11.32 8.41
N LEU A 159 -12.58 -10.34 7.59
CA LEU A 159 -12.13 -9.04 8.11
C LEU A 159 -13.29 -8.20 8.64
N VAL A 160 -14.45 -8.27 7.99
CA VAL A 160 -15.63 -7.46 8.33
C VAL A 160 -16.48 -8.14 9.42
N ASP A 161 -16.19 -9.40 9.75
CA ASP A 161 -16.97 -10.20 10.71
C ASP A 161 -18.40 -10.45 10.18
N GLU A 162 -18.55 -10.48 8.85
CA GLU A 162 -19.79 -10.83 8.16
C GLU A 162 -19.76 -12.33 7.86
N HIS A 163 -20.89 -13.01 8.09
CA HIS A 163 -21.12 -14.34 7.54
C HIS A 163 -21.93 -14.20 6.25
N GLU A 164 -21.62 -15.03 5.27
CA GLU A 164 -22.45 -15.18 4.09
C GLU A 164 -23.75 -15.82 4.58
N ASP A 165 -24.86 -15.09 4.49
CA ASP A 165 -26.17 -15.64 4.83
C ASP A 165 -26.48 -16.66 3.72
N ASP A 166 -26.31 -17.95 4.05
CA ASP A 166 -26.73 -19.04 3.18
C ASP A 166 -28.26 -18.94 3.08
N GLY A 167 -28.74 -18.25 2.04
CA GLY A 167 -30.15 -18.09 1.76
C GLY A 167 -30.80 -19.43 1.42
N GLU A 168 -31.14 -20.20 2.46
CA GLU A 168 -32.20 -21.20 2.43
C GLU A 168 -33.52 -20.52 2.85
N ASP A 169 -34.30 -20.12 1.85
CA ASP A 169 -35.76 -19.98 1.90
C ASP A 169 -36.37 -20.54 0.61
#